data_AF-A0AAD7G2N4-F1
#
_entry.id   AF-A0AAD7G2N4-F1
#
_cell.length_a   1.000
_cell.length_b   1.000
_cell.length_c   1.000
_cell.angle_alpha   90.00
_cell.angle_beta   90.00
_cell.angle_gamma   90.00
#
_symmetry.space_group_name_H-M   'P 1'
#
loop_
_entity.id
_entity.type
_entity.pdbx_description
1 polymer ?
#
loop_
_entity_poly.entity_id
_entity_poly.type
_entity_poly.pdbx_seq_one_letter_code
_entity_poly.pdbx_strand_id
1 'polypeptide(L)'
;MWRLCGINQVPAPDRFQATMLDDAQRDSSGLKDTPNNDESAGAKIWSVYISEAEKYDKALVERWRSDMEGILIFAGLFSASLTAFLIESYRTLTPDQGQLAVALLAQISHQLAVGSSNSSAFELPAAIIGGSSPTAASLTCNILWFISLCLSLSCALIATLVEQWARDFIQATEMRPSPITRARIFSYLYYGVQKFSMHSVVELIPLLLHSSLIFFLAGLVAFLHPVNAVITILSAAFLAVISIIYFTFTVLPIIYSDCPYRTPLSVVLWRVRQGILILLAKFSYPQPQADTDEESSVPPCYQPSQDKSSMVEVMTRHATQQSTERDQRDYRALVWTVKSLADEEELEPFVEGISALLWSAKGRRKLYDERIKG
;
A
#
# COMPACT_ATOMS: atom_id res chain seq x y z
N MET A 1 -30.26 -17.79 -1.63
CA MET A 1 -29.32 -18.39 -0.66
C MET A 1 -29.13 -17.36 0.44
N TRP A 2 -29.74 -17.39 1.63
CA TRP A 2 -30.32 -18.46 2.43
C TRP A 2 -31.50 -17.92 3.28
N ARG A 3 -32.54 -18.74 3.43
CA ARG A 3 -33.62 -18.67 4.41
C ARG A 3 -33.72 -20.06 5.05
N LEU A 4 -34.34 -20.13 6.23
CA LEU A 4 -34.78 -21.29 7.03
C LEU A 4 -33.77 -21.72 8.11
N CYS A 5 -34.05 -21.57 9.41
CA CYS A 5 -35.14 -22.11 10.27
C CYS A 5 -34.83 -23.53 10.77
N GLY A 6 -34.86 -23.70 12.10
CA GLY A 6 -34.94 -25.00 12.77
C GLY A 6 -34.10 -25.09 14.04
N ILE A 7 -34.73 -25.01 15.21
CA ILE A 7 -34.93 -26.15 16.14
C ILE A 7 -35.62 -25.60 17.40
N ASN A 8 -36.77 -26.19 17.71
CA ASN A 8 -37.50 -26.02 18.96
C ASN A 8 -37.45 -27.35 19.73
N GLN A 9 -37.56 -27.25 21.06
CA GLN A 9 -38.15 -28.21 22.01
C GLN A 9 -37.27 -29.24 22.75
N VAL A 10 -37.15 -29.04 24.08
CA VAL A 10 -36.96 -30.06 25.14
C VAL A 10 -37.78 -29.60 26.38
N PRO A 11 -38.43 -30.49 27.17
CA PRO A 11 -39.65 -30.19 27.92
C PRO A 11 -39.44 -29.81 29.39
N ALA A 12 -40.51 -29.30 30.01
CA ALA A 12 -40.62 -29.04 31.46
C ALA A 12 -40.69 -30.32 32.29
N PRO A 13 -40.28 -30.24 33.57
CA PRO A 13 -41.20 -30.70 34.61
C PRO A 13 -41.35 -29.72 35.78
N ASP A 14 -42.60 -29.66 36.24
CA ASP A 14 -43.12 -28.93 37.39
C ASP A 14 -42.52 -29.37 38.73
N ARG A 15 -42.72 -28.52 39.75
CA ARG A 15 -42.53 -28.78 41.20
C ARG A 15 -41.17 -28.37 41.81
N PHE A 16 -40.58 -27.26 41.35
CA PHE A 16 -39.57 -26.48 42.10
C PHE A 16 -39.89 -24.97 42.19
N GLN A 17 -41.02 -24.53 41.63
CA GLN A 17 -41.37 -23.10 41.53
C GLN A 17 -42.09 -22.49 42.74
N ALA A 18 -42.64 -23.30 43.66
CA ALA A 18 -43.45 -22.76 44.76
C ALA A 18 -42.60 -22.19 45.92
N THR A 19 -41.35 -22.62 46.08
CA THR A 19 -40.47 -22.16 47.18
C THR A 19 -39.48 -21.06 46.77
N MET A 20 -39.23 -20.85 45.47
CA MET A 20 -38.37 -19.75 45.00
C MET A 20 -39.11 -18.40 44.87
N LEU A 21 -40.45 -18.40 44.82
CA LEU A 21 -41.23 -17.16 44.69
C LEU A 21 -41.29 -16.36 46.00
N ASP A 22 -41.22 -17.03 47.16
CA ASP A 22 -41.25 -16.36 48.45
C ASP A 22 -39.90 -15.71 48.82
N ASP A 23 -38.77 -16.32 48.41
CA ASP A 23 -37.44 -15.73 48.62
C ASP A 23 -37.15 -14.58 47.63
N ALA A 24 -37.71 -14.63 46.41
CA ALA A 24 -37.57 -13.54 45.43
C ALA A 24 -38.34 -12.26 45.81
N GLN A 25 -39.36 -12.35 46.66
CA GLN A 25 -40.13 -11.18 47.13
C GLN A 25 -39.54 -10.50 48.36
N ARG A 26 -38.63 -11.16 49.10
CA ARG A 26 -37.94 -10.53 50.23
C ARG A 26 -36.73 -9.71 49.78
N ASP A 27 -36.07 -10.09 48.69
CA ASP A 27 -34.93 -9.35 48.10
C ASP A 27 -35.34 -8.16 47.20
N SER A 28 -36.61 -8.07 46.77
CA SER A 28 -37.08 -6.96 45.90
C SER A 28 -37.34 -5.64 46.65
N SER A 29 -37.15 -5.61 47.97
CA SER A 29 -37.35 -4.39 48.78
C SER A 29 -36.06 -3.59 49.03
N GLY A 30 -34.91 -4.07 48.53
CA GLY A 30 -33.58 -3.50 48.84
C GLY A 30 -32.82 -2.80 47.70
N LEU A 31 -33.22 -2.98 46.43
CA LEU A 31 -32.49 -2.38 45.30
C LEU A 31 -33.37 -1.35 44.59
N LYS A 32 -33.35 -0.12 45.10
CA LYS A 32 -33.75 1.05 44.31
C LYS A 32 -32.83 1.12 43.10
N ASP A 33 -33.37 0.77 41.94
CA ASP A 33 -32.80 1.06 40.63
C ASP A 33 -32.31 2.52 40.59
N THR A 34 -31.01 2.70 40.70
CA THR A 34 -30.37 3.94 40.23
C THR A 34 -30.56 3.94 38.71
N PRO A 35 -31.27 4.93 38.13
CA PRO A 35 -31.54 4.90 36.71
C PRO A 35 -30.22 5.02 35.95
N ASN A 36 -29.88 3.98 35.19
CA ASN A 36 -29.15 4.03 33.91
C ASN A 36 -27.92 4.95 33.76
N ASN A 37 -27.23 5.29 34.85
CA ASN A 37 -26.06 6.17 34.79
C ASN A 37 -24.88 5.50 34.08
N ASP A 38 -24.70 4.19 34.25
CA ASP A 38 -23.60 3.45 33.62
C ASP A 38 -23.87 3.22 32.12
N GLU A 39 -25.12 2.98 31.74
CA GLU A 39 -25.53 2.84 30.33
C GLU A 39 -25.48 4.19 29.61
N SER A 40 -25.85 5.28 30.28
CA SER A 40 -25.73 6.67 29.79
C SER A 40 -24.27 7.12 29.67
N ALA A 41 -23.42 6.78 30.64
CA ALA A 41 -21.98 7.04 30.58
C ALA A 41 -21.31 6.24 29.46
N GLY A 42 -21.65 4.95 29.33
CA GLY A 42 -21.23 4.11 28.22
C GLY A 42 -21.66 4.68 26.88
N ALA A 43 -22.93 5.11 26.74
CA ALA A 43 -23.45 5.73 25.51
C ALA A 43 -22.69 7.01 25.14
N LYS A 44 -22.33 7.84 26.13
CA LYS A 44 -21.49 9.03 25.91
C LYS A 44 -20.09 8.65 25.44
N ILE A 45 -19.42 7.70 26.10
CA ILE A 45 -18.08 7.24 25.70
C ILE A 45 -18.10 6.68 24.26
N TRP A 46 -19.10 5.84 23.94
CA TRP A 46 -19.27 5.29 22.60
C TRP A 46 -19.57 6.39 21.58
N SER A 47 -20.34 7.43 21.92
CA SER A 47 -20.61 8.53 21.01
C SER A 47 -19.35 9.34 20.66
N VAL A 48 -18.48 9.60 21.66
CA VAL A 48 -17.20 10.27 21.45
C VAL A 48 -16.26 9.39 20.63
N TYR A 49 -16.16 8.10 20.96
CA TYR A 49 -15.39 7.13 20.17
C TYR A 49 -15.84 7.10 18.72
N ILE A 50 -17.14 6.98 18.45
CA ILE A 50 -17.68 6.99 17.09
C ILE A 50 -17.34 8.30 16.40
N SER A 51 -17.51 9.45 17.06
CA SER A 51 -17.27 10.73 16.41
C SER A 51 -15.82 10.92 15.96
N GLU A 52 -14.87 10.31 16.66
CA GLU A 52 -13.44 10.40 16.30
C GLU A 52 -13.01 9.27 15.37
N ALA A 53 -13.39 8.03 15.67
CA ALA A 53 -13.06 6.85 14.85
C ALA A 53 -13.68 6.95 13.45
N GLU A 54 -14.92 7.42 13.34
CA GLU A 54 -15.61 7.59 12.06
C GLU A 54 -14.92 8.63 11.19
N LYS A 55 -14.49 9.77 11.76
CA LYS A 55 -13.73 10.78 11.01
C LYS A 55 -12.43 10.19 10.45
N TYR A 56 -11.67 9.49 11.29
CA TYR A 56 -10.38 8.93 10.90
C TYR A 56 -10.51 7.81 9.86
N ASP A 57 -11.34 6.81 10.13
CA ASP A 57 -11.51 5.65 9.26
C ASP A 57 -12.16 6.03 7.93
N LYS A 58 -13.16 6.93 7.96
CA LYS A 58 -13.78 7.43 6.73
C LYS A 58 -12.79 8.23 5.89
N ALA A 59 -11.99 9.10 6.50
CA ALA A 59 -10.95 9.85 5.79
C ALA A 59 -9.92 8.90 5.16
N LEU A 60 -9.53 7.84 5.86
CA LEU A 60 -8.60 6.83 5.35
C LEU A 60 -9.19 6.08 4.14
N VAL A 61 -10.41 5.59 4.25
CA VAL A 61 -11.08 4.81 3.20
C VAL A 61 -11.38 5.68 1.97
N GLU A 62 -11.80 6.93 2.17
CA GLU A 62 -12.06 7.86 1.07
C GLU A 62 -10.75 8.23 0.34
N ARG A 63 -9.65 8.40 1.08
CA ARG A 63 -8.33 8.58 0.49
C ARG A 63 -7.92 7.38 -0.36
N TRP A 64 -8.06 6.15 0.16
CA TRP A 64 -7.75 4.95 -0.62
C TRP A 64 -8.60 4.87 -1.89
N ARG A 65 -9.89 5.18 -1.80
CA ARG A 65 -10.79 5.20 -2.94
C ARG A 65 -10.32 6.21 -4.01
N SER A 66 -10.02 7.44 -3.60
CA SER A 66 -9.52 8.48 -4.52
C SER A 66 -8.19 8.07 -5.18
N ASP A 67 -7.28 7.48 -4.41
CA ASP A 67 -6.02 6.95 -4.94
C ASP A 67 -6.27 5.82 -5.97
N MET A 68 -7.23 4.92 -5.70
CA MET A 68 -7.59 3.83 -6.64
C MET A 68 -8.18 4.36 -7.94
N GLU A 69 -9.05 5.37 -7.90
CA GLU A 69 -9.65 5.99 -9.09
C GLU A 69 -8.56 6.55 -10.02
N GLY A 70 -7.61 7.30 -9.45
CA GLY A 70 -6.46 7.82 -10.21
C GLY A 70 -5.61 6.71 -10.85
N ILE A 71 -5.34 5.64 -10.09
CA ILE A 71 -4.59 4.48 -10.59
C ILE A 71 -5.34 3.76 -11.71
N LEU A 72 -6.66 3.62 -11.60
CA LEU A 72 -7.49 2.94 -12.62
C LEU A 72 -7.50 3.70 -13.95
N ILE A 73 -7.65 5.02 -13.90
CA ILE A 73 -7.58 5.87 -15.09
C ILE A 73 -6.21 5.72 -15.76
N PHE A 74 -5.13 5.82 -14.97
CA PHE A 74 -3.78 5.68 -15.49
C PHE A 74 -3.53 4.27 -16.06
N ALA A 75 -3.93 3.21 -15.36
CA ALA A 75 -3.78 1.83 -15.83
C ALA A 75 -4.55 1.57 -17.13
N GLY A 76 -5.75 2.14 -17.29
CA GLY A 76 -6.54 2.06 -18.53
C GLY A 76 -5.84 2.75 -19.71
N LEU A 77 -5.40 3.99 -19.52
CA LEU A 77 -4.68 4.76 -20.55
C LEU A 77 -3.35 4.09 -20.92
N PHE A 78 -2.60 3.63 -19.91
CA PHE A 78 -1.36 2.90 -20.10
C PHE A 78 -1.59 1.61 -20.90
N SER A 79 -2.59 0.80 -20.52
CA SER A 79 -2.91 -0.45 -21.23
C SER A 79 -3.33 -0.20 -22.67
N ALA A 80 -4.08 0.87 -22.95
CA ALA A 80 -4.44 1.28 -24.31
C ALA A 80 -3.20 1.64 -25.15
N SER A 81 -2.29 2.45 -24.59
CA SER A 81 -1.04 2.81 -25.26
C SER A 81 -0.14 1.60 -25.50
N LEU A 82 0.01 0.72 -24.50
CA LEU A 82 0.77 -0.53 -24.57
C LEU A 82 0.21 -1.47 -25.64
N THR A 83 -1.11 -1.56 -25.76
CA THR A 83 -1.77 -2.40 -26.77
C THR A 83 -1.41 -1.98 -28.19
N ALA A 84 -1.27 -0.66 -28.47
CA ALA A 84 -0.86 -0.18 -29.78
C ALA A 84 0.56 -0.67 -30.15
N PHE A 85 1.51 -0.58 -29.21
CA PHE A 85 2.86 -1.10 -29.40
C PHE A 85 2.87 -2.63 -29.51
N LEU A 86 2.08 -3.31 -28.68
CA LEU A 86 2.00 -4.77 -28.66
C LEU A 86 1.45 -5.33 -29.98
N ILE A 87 0.44 -4.68 -30.59
CA ILE A 87 -0.07 -5.06 -31.91
C ILE A 87 1.03 -4.97 -32.97
N GLU A 88 1.83 -3.90 -32.95
CA GLU A 88 2.92 -3.72 -33.91
C GLU A 88 4.03 -4.76 -33.71
N SER A 89 4.48 -4.95 -32.46
CA SER A 89 5.53 -5.92 -32.13
C SER A 89 5.08 -7.36 -32.33
N TYR A 90 3.79 -7.69 -32.18
CA TYR A 90 3.27 -9.02 -32.46
C TYR A 90 3.51 -9.43 -33.92
N ARG A 91 3.48 -8.47 -34.86
CA ARG A 91 3.78 -8.74 -36.28
C ARG A 91 5.20 -9.24 -36.46
N THR A 92 6.14 -8.80 -35.63
CA THR A 92 7.55 -9.23 -35.70
C THR A 92 7.79 -10.67 -35.21
N LEU A 93 6.80 -11.30 -34.55
CA LEU A 93 6.84 -12.72 -34.18
C LEU A 93 6.34 -13.63 -35.30
N THR A 94 5.58 -13.09 -36.24
CA THR A 94 5.04 -13.85 -37.38
C THR A 94 5.95 -13.63 -38.58
N PRO A 95 6.28 -14.66 -39.37
CA PRO A 95 7.04 -14.48 -40.60
C PRO A 95 6.29 -13.53 -41.55
N ASP A 96 7.02 -12.55 -42.09
CA ASP A 96 6.46 -11.59 -43.04
C ASP A 96 6.08 -12.29 -44.35
N GLN A 97 4.78 -12.54 -44.52
CA GLN A 97 4.21 -13.14 -45.72
C GLN A 97 4.50 -12.31 -46.98
N GLY A 98 4.69 -10.98 -46.83
CA GLY A 98 5.06 -10.09 -47.91
C GLY A 98 6.48 -10.36 -48.40
N GLN A 99 7.46 -10.41 -47.50
CA GLN A 99 8.83 -10.79 -47.84
C GLN A 99 8.92 -12.23 -48.38
N LEU A 100 8.13 -13.17 -47.85
CA LEU A 100 8.05 -14.52 -48.39
C LEU A 100 7.53 -14.52 -49.84
N ALA A 101 6.48 -13.75 -50.13
CA ALA A 101 5.96 -13.61 -51.50
C ALA A 101 6.97 -12.95 -52.44
N VAL A 102 7.68 -11.90 -51.99
CA VAL A 102 8.72 -11.22 -52.79
C VAL A 102 9.91 -12.16 -53.04
N ALA A 103 10.34 -12.93 -52.05
CA ALA A 103 11.41 -13.91 -52.20
C ALA A 103 11.01 -15.03 -53.19
N LEU A 104 9.78 -15.52 -53.11
CA LEU A 104 9.24 -16.49 -54.07
C LEU A 104 9.15 -15.90 -55.48
N LEU A 105 8.67 -14.66 -55.64
CA LEU A 105 8.61 -13.99 -56.94
C LEU A 105 10.01 -13.77 -57.54
N ALA A 106 10.98 -13.35 -56.74
CA ALA A 106 12.36 -13.18 -57.17
C ALA A 106 12.96 -14.50 -57.66
N GLN A 107 12.67 -15.61 -56.96
CA GLN A 107 13.15 -16.93 -57.33
C GLN A 107 12.47 -17.47 -58.60
N ILE A 108 11.16 -17.25 -58.76
CA ILE A 108 10.42 -17.55 -60.01
C ILE A 108 10.99 -16.74 -61.18
N SER A 109 11.27 -15.44 -60.97
CA SER A 109 11.87 -14.58 -61.98
C SER A 109 13.26 -15.07 -62.41
N HIS A 110 14.10 -15.50 -61.47
CA HIS A 110 15.42 -16.06 -61.76
C HIS A 110 15.33 -17.36 -62.57
N GLN A 111 14.35 -18.23 -62.29
CA GLN A 111 14.14 -19.45 -63.08
C GLN A 111 13.69 -19.16 -64.51
N LEU A 112 12.79 -18.19 -64.69
CA LEU A 112 12.37 -17.73 -66.02
C LEU A 112 13.54 -17.12 -66.81
N ALA A 113 14.46 -16.44 -66.14
CA ALA A 113 15.63 -15.80 -66.77
C ALA A 113 16.71 -16.81 -67.19
N VAL A 114 16.93 -17.90 -66.44
CA VAL A 114 17.96 -18.91 -66.73
C VAL A 114 17.54 -19.89 -67.83
N GLY A 115 16.24 -19.93 -68.18
CA GLY A 115 15.73 -20.60 -69.38
C GLY A 115 16.03 -22.10 -69.43
N SER A 116 15.17 -22.91 -68.80
CA SER A 116 14.88 -24.36 -68.97
C SER A 116 16.01 -25.39 -69.19
N SER A 117 17.27 -24.99 -69.32
CA SER A 117 18.33 -25.79 -69.91
C SER A 117 19.10 -26.62 -68.88
N ASN A 118 19.03 -26.25 -67.60
CA ASN A 118 19.48 -27.07 -66.49
C ASN A 118 18.33 -27.27 -65.50
N SER A 119 17.72 -28.44 -65.51
CA SER A 119 16.75 -28.90 -64.51
C SER A 119 17.43 -29.14 -63.16
N SER A 120 17.92 -28.07 -62.52
CA SER A 120 18.25 -28.10 -61.10
C SER A 120 16.93 -28.23 -60.32
N ALA A 121 16.81 -29.32 -59.55
CA ALA A 121 15.65 -29.59 -58.72
C ALA A 121 15.26 -28.37 -57.87
N PHE A 122 13.96 -28.21 -57.66
CA PHE A 122 13.39 -27.19 -56.80
C PHE A 122 13.86 -27.40 -55.35
N GLU A 123 14.99 -26.81 -54.97
CA GLU A 123 15.35 -26.66 -53.57
C GLU A 123 14.68 -25.40 -53.05
N LEU A 124 13.60 -25.60 -52.30
CA LEU A 124 12.99 -24.54 -51.53
C LEU A 124 14.07 -24.05 -50.54
N PRO A 125 14.44 -22.75 -50.54
CA PRO A 125 15.41 -22.23 -49.58
C PRO A 125 14.98 -22.64 -48.17
N ALA A 126 15.92 -23.07 -47.33
CA ALA A 126 15.63 -23.50 -45.95
C ALA A 126 14.85 -22.44 -45.14
N ALA A 127 14.97 -21.15 -45.53
CA ALA A 127 14.20 -20.02 -44.99
C ALA A 127 12.68 -20.10 -45.23
N ILE A 128 12.22 -20.89 -46.21
CA ILE A 128 10.80 -21.10 -46.54
C ILE A 128 10.26 -22.36 -45.84
N ILE A 129 11.09 -23.39 -45.61
CA ILE A 129 10.69 -24.64 -44.93
C ILE A 129 10.72 -24.48 -43.40
N GLY A 130 11.71 -23.78 -42.87
CA GLY A 130 11.81 -23.43 -41.46
C GLY A 130 11.45 -21.96 -41.30
N GLY A 131 10.17 -21.66 -41.04
CA GLY A 131 9.70 -20.30 -40.80
C GLY A 131 10.71 -19.53 -39.94
N SER A 132 11.21 -18.42 -40.48
CA SER A 132 12.29 -17.62 -39.88
C SER A 132 12.04 -17.45 -38.38
N SER A 133 12.90 -18.07 -37.56
CA SER A 133 12.78 -17.97 -36.10
C SER A 133 12.85 -16.50 -35.68
N PRO A 134 11.94 -16.01 -34.83
CA PRO A 134 11.93 -14.61 -34.44
C PRO A 134 13.25 -14.25 -33.75
N THR A 135 13.79 -13.08 -34.09
CA THR A 135 15.02 -12.54 -33.49
C THR A 135 14.89 -12.49 -31.96
N ALA A 136 15.96 -12.81 -31.24
CA ALA A 136 15.95 -12.77 -29.77
C ALA A 136 15.43 -11.44 -29.20
N ALA A 137 15.75 -10.31 -29.86
CA ALA A 137 15.26 -8.98 -29.49
C ALA A 137 13.73 -8.83 -29.62
N SER A 138 13.11 -9.36 -30.68
CA SER A 138 11.64 -9.30 -30.84
C SER A 138 10.95 -10.20 -29.82
N LEU A 139 11.51 -11.38 -29.54
CA LEU A 139 10.99 -12.27 -28.50
C LEU A 139 11.06 -11.60 -27.12
N THR A 140 12.21 -11.02 -26.75
CA THR A 140 12.37 -10.30 -25.47
C THR A 140 11.40 -9.12 -25.35
N CYS A 141 11.25 -8.30 -26.40
CA CYS A 141 10.32 -7.19 -26.42
C CYS A 141 8.87 -7.63 -26.14
N ASN A 142 8.38 -8.64 -26.88
CA ASN A 142 7.03 -9.14 -26.70
C ASN A 142 6.82 -9.71 -25.30
N ILE A 143 7.75 -10.49 -24.76
CA ILE A 143 7.67 -11.03 -23.39
C ILE A 143 7.55 -9.88 -22.37
N LEU A 144 8.41 -8.86 -22.47
CA LEU A 144 8.38 -7.71 -21.56
C LEU A 144 7.06 -6.95 -21.63
N TRP A 145 6.52 -6.75 -22.82
CA TRP A 145 5.23 -6.07 -23.02
C TRP A 145 4.02 -6.89 -22.58
N PHE A 146 4.02 -8.21 -22.77
CA PHE A 146 2.98 -9.08 -22.21
C PHE A 146 3.01 -9.07 -20.69
N ILE A 147 4.20 -9.18 -20.06
CA ILE A 147 4.35 -9.06 -18.60
C ILE A 147 3.84 -7.70 -18.12
N SER A 148 4.25 -6.62 -18.80
CA SER A 148 3.79 -5.27 -18.50
C SER A 148 2.26 -5.17 -18.53
N LEU A 149 1.62 -5.71 -19.57
CA LEU A 149 0.16 -5.69 -19.72
C LEU A 149 -0.52 -6.48 -18.60
N CYS A 150 -0.06 -7.70 -18.32
CA CYS A 150 -0.61 -8.53 -17.24
C CYS A 150 -0.50 -7.85 -15.87
N LEU A 151 0.62 -7.19 -15.58
CA LEU A 151 0.81 -6.44 -14.33
C LEU A 151 -0.13 -5.23 -14.24
N SER A 152 -0.31 -4.49 -15.35
CA SER A 152 -1.25 -3.36 -15.41
C SER A 152 -2.70 -3.79 -15.19
N LEU A 153 -3.12 -4.88 -15.84
CA LEU A 153 -4.47 -5.43 -15.67
C LEU A 153 -4.69 -5.99 -14.26
N SER A 154 -3.68 -6.64 -13.69
CA SER A 154 -3.72 -7.11 -12.30
C SER A 154 -3.83 -5.94 -11.32
N CYS A 155 -3.07 -4.86 -11.56
CA CYS A 155 -3.17 -3.62 -10.80
C CYS A 155 -4.59 -3.04 -10.85
N ALA A 156 -5.18 -2.94 -12.05
CA ALA A 156 -6.55 -2.45 -12.23
C ALA A 156 -7.57 -3.35 -11.52
N LEU A 157 -7.43 -4.68 -11.62
CA LEU A 157 -8.32 -5.62 -10.93
C LEU A 157 -8.24 -5.44 -9.41
N ILE A 158 -7.04 -5.36 -8.84
CA ILE A 158 -6.88 -5.19 -7.38
C ILE A 158 -7.40 -3.81 -6.94
N ALA A 159 -7.14 -2.75 -7.71
CA ALA A 159 -7.67 -1.41 -7.44
C ALA A 159 -9.19 -1.37 -7.42
N THR A 160 -9.86 -2.01 -8.40
CA THR A 160 -11.33 -2.11 -8.40
C THR A 160 -11.88 -2.89 -7.20
N LEU A 161 -11.21 -3.97 -6.76
CA LEU A 161 -11.61 -4.72 -5.57
C LEU A 161 -11.49 -3.87 -4.29
N VAL A 162 -10.38 -3.14 -4.14
CA VAL A 162 -10.19 -2.23 -2.99
C VAL A 162 -11.24 -1.12 -3.01
N GLU A 163 -11.55 -0.57 -4.18
CA GLU A 163 -12.59 0.45 -4.33
C GLU A 163 -13.99 -0.09 -3.96
N GLN A 164 -14.31 -1.34 -4.35
CA GLN A 164 -15.55 -2.02 -3.95
C GLN A 164 -15.61 -2.18 -2.43
N TRP A 165 -14.56 -2.70 -1.80
CA TRP A 165 -14.51 -2.88 -0.35
C TRP A 165 -14.60 -1.55 0.41
N ALA A 166 -13.97 -0.49 -0.11
CA ALA A 166 -14.06 0.86 0.44
C ALA A 166 -15.50 1.37 0.44
N ARG A 167 -16.23 1.20 -0.68
CA ARG A 167 -17.65 1.56 -0.77
C ARG A 167 -18.52 0.73 0.17
N ASP A 168 -18.31 -0.58 0.22
CA ASP A 168 -19.07 -1.47 1.10
C ASP A 168 -18.85 -1.13 2.58
N PHE A 169 -17.61 -0.76 2.96
CA PHE A 169 -17.29 -0.30 4.32
C PHE A 169 -18.05 0.98 4.69
N ILE A 170 -18.06 1.99 3.81
CA ILE A 170 -18.81 3.24 4.02
C ILE A 170 -20.32 2.95 4.10
N GLN A 171 -20.83 2.12 3.18
CA GLN A 171 -22.25 1.79 3.16
C GLN A 171 -22.71 1.01 4.41
N ALA A 172 -21.91 0.03 4.86
CA ALA A 172 -22.22 -0.76 6.05
C ALA A 172 -22.26 0.07 7.33
N THR A 173 -21.52 1.18 7.35
CA THR A 173 -21.40 2.06 8.51
C THR A 173 -22.46 3.18 8.50
N GLU A 174 -22.78 3.77 7.35
CA GLU A 174 -23.74 4.88 7.25
C GLU A 174 -25.22 4.45 7.34
N MET A 175 -25.57 3.24 6.89
CA MET A 175 -26.98 2.79 6.80
C MET A 175 -27.63 2.38 8.13
N ARG A 176 -27.04 2.71 9.30
CA ARG A 176 -27.50 2.21 10.62
C ARG A 176 -27.91 3.34 11.57
N PRO A 177 -29.14 3.31 12.13
CA PRO A 177 -29.66 4.39 12.98
C PRO A 177 -29.16 4.33 14.43
N SER A 178 -28.75 3.16 14.94
CA SER A 178 -28.26 3.03 16.32
C SER A 178 -26.77 3.34 16.43
N PRO A 179 -26.35 4.33 17.25
CA PRO A 179 -24.94 4.67 17.41
C PRO A 179 -24.12 3.52 17.99
N ILE A 180 -24.65 2.82 19.00
CA ILE A 180 -23.92 1.71 19.65
C ILE A 180 -23.69 0.54 18.68
N THR A 181 -24.70 0.20 17.86
CA THR A 181 -24.55 -0.84 16.83
C THR A 181 -23.53 -0.42 15.77
N ARG A 182 -23.54 0.86 15.38
CA ARG A 182 -22.58 1.43 14.43
C ARG A 182 -21.15 1.37 14.95
N ALA A 183 -20.89 1.75 16.21
CA ALA A 183 -19.57 1.61 16.86
C ALA A 183 -19.03 0.18 16.81
N ARG A 184 -19.88 -0.81 17.12
CA ARG A 184 -19.49 -2.22 17.13
C ARG A 184 -19.10 -2.72 15.75
N ILE A 185 -19.84 -2.32 14.72
CA ILE A 185 -19.52 -2.67 13.33
C ILE A 185 -18.22 -1.99 12.88
N PHE A 186 -18.07 -0.68 13.16
CA PHE A 186 -16.84 0.06 12.85
C PHE A 186 -15.61 -0.59 13.44
N SER A 187 -15.62 -0.81 14.76
CA SER A 187 -14.50 -1.47 15.45
C SER A 187 -14.23 -2.87 14.90
N TYR A 188 -15.27 -3.68 14.66
CA TYR A 188 -15.12 -5.02 14.07
C TYR A 188 -14.45 -4.98 12.68
N LEU A 189 -14.92 -4.11 11.78
CA LEU A 189 -14.36 -3.98 10.43
C LEU A 189 -12.94 -3.41 10.46
N TYR A 190 -12.66 -2.42 11.31
CA TYR A 190 -11.33 -1.85 11.50
C TYR A 190 -10.31 -2.90 11.94
N TYR A 191 -10.64 -3.72 12.96
CA TYR A 191 -9.78 -4.82 13.37
C TYR A 191 -9.62 -5.87 12.26
N GLY A 192 -10.64 -6.05 11.41
CA GLY A 192 -10.54 -6.85 10.19
C GLY A 192 -9.49 -6.29 9.20
N VAL A 193 -9.57 -5.00 8.88
CA VAL A 193 -8.62 -4.28 8.01
C VAL A 193 -7.18 -4.47 8.49
N GLN A 194 -6.97 -4.37 9.81
CA GLN A 194 -5.65 -4.57 10.42
C GLN A 194 -5.21 -6.03 10.38
N LYS A 195 -6.09 -6.96 10.77
CA LYS A 195 -5.81 -8.41 10.82
C LYS A 195 -5.45 -8.97 9.43
N PHE A 196 -6.18 -8.57 8.40
CA PHE A 196 -5.93 -9.01 7.02
C PHE A 196 -4.90 -8.14 6.28
N SER A 197 -4.29 -7.15 6.95
CA SER A 197 -3.25 -6.29 6.39
C SER A 197 -3.67 -5.64 5.07
N MET A 198 -4.89 -5.11 5.00
CA MET A 198 -5.41 -4.46 3.78
C MET A 198 -4.51 -3.31 3.31
N HIS A 199 -3.82 -2.64 4.24
CA HIS A 199 -2.81 -1.63 3.93
C HIS A 199 -1.70 -2.15 2.99
N SER A 200 -1.25 -3.40 3.17
CA SER A 200 -0.26 -4.02 2.29
C SER A 200 -0.80 -4.26 0.89
N VAL A 201 -2.09 -4.56 0.74
CA VAL A 201 -2.75 -4.72 -0.56
C VAL A 201 -2.82 -3.36 -1.26
N VAL A 202 -3.21 -2.31 -0.55
CA VAL A 202 -3.27 -0.94 -1.09
C VAL A 202 -1.90 -0.47 -1.59
N GLU A 203 -0.83 -0.79 -0.86
CA GLU A 203 0.54 -0.43 -1.26
C GLU A 203 1.09 -1.29 -2.41
N LEU A 204 0.59 -2.52 -2.58
CA LEU A 204 0.98 -3.40 -3.69
C LEU A 204 0.53 -2.82 -5.04
N ILE A 205 -0.59 -2.10 -5.07
CA ILE A 205 -1.20 -1.59 -6.31
C ILE A 205 -0.26 -0.61 -7.05
N PRO A 206 0.22 0.50 -6.45
CA PRO A 206 1.21 1.35 -7.10
C PRO A 206 2.51 0.62 -7.48
N LEU A 207 2.91 -0.41 -6.72
CA LEU A 207 4.10 -1.20 -7.02
C LEU A 207 3.93 -2.03 -8.30
N LEU A 208 2.77 -2.69 -8.47
CA LEU A 208 2.44 -3.41 -9.71
C LEU A 208 2.44 -2.45 -10.90
N LEU A 209 1.86 -1.26 -10.72
CA LEU A 209 1.80 -0.24 -11.76
C LEU A 209 3.20 0.24 -12.18
N HIS A 210 4.05 0.60 -11.22
CA HIS A 210 5.42 1.02 -11.54
C HIS A 210 6.24 -0.12 -12.15
N SER A 211 6.07 -1.35 -11.67
CA SER A 211 6.72 -2.53 -12.25
C SER A 211 6.32 -2.71 -13.72
N SER A 212 5.02 -2.59 -14.01
CA SER A 212 4.47 -2.63 -15.36
C SER A 212 5.11 -1.56 -16.26
N LEU A 213 5.23 -0.32 -15.79
CA LEU A 213 5.86 0.77 -16.52
C LEU A 213 7.33 0.49 -16.82
N ILE A 214 8.09 -0.03 -15.85
CA ILE A 214 9.51 -0.38 -16.03
C ILE A 214 9.67 -1.45 -17.12
N PHE A 215 8.85 -2.51 -17.08
CA PHE A 215 8.88 -3.56 -18.11
C PHE A 215 8.52 -3.01 -19.50
N PHE A 216 7.54 -2.10 -19.59
CA PHE A 216 7.19 -1.44 -20.84
C PHE A 216 8.34 -0.61 -21.42
N LEU A 217 8.97 0.21 -20.58
CA LEU A 217 10.09 1.06 -20.98
C LEU A 217 11.31 0.23 -21.39
N ALA A 218 11.59 -0.87 -20.70
CA ALA A 218 12.64 -1.82 -21.10
C ALA A 218 12.32 -2.45 -22.47
N GLY A 219 11.07 -2.87 -22.69
CA GLY A 219 10.61 -3.39 -23.97
C GLY A 219 10.71 -2.34 -25.09
N LEU A 220 10.45 -1.06 -24.80
CA LEU A 220 10.59 0.03 -25.77
C LEU A 220 12.02 0.19 -26.27
N VAL A 221 13.02 0.12 -25.39
CA VAL A 221 14.44 0.16 -25.79
C VAL A 221 14.79 -1.07 -26.64
N ALA A 222 14.33 -2.26 -26.24
CA ALA A 222 14.55 -3.50 -26.99
C ALA A 222 13.89 -3.47 -28.38
N PHE A 223 12.70 -2.87 -28.49
CA PHE A 223 11.98 -2.68 -29.75
C PHE A 223 12.72 -1.74 -30.71
N LEU A 224 13.29 -0.65 -30.19
CA LEU A 224 14.01 0.33 -31.01
C LEU A 224 15.39 -0.15 -31.46
N HIS A 225 16.01 -1.07 -30.71
CA HIS A 225 17.35 -1.58 -30.97
C HIS A 225 17.58 -2.06 -32.42
N PRO A 226 16.74 -2.93 -33.02
CA PRO A 226 16.90 -3.33 -34.41
C PRO A 226 16.52 -2.24 -35.43
N VAL A 227 15.81 -1.18 -35.03
CA VAL A 227 15.30 -0.15 -35.95
C VAL A 227 16.37 0.89 -36.26
N ASN A 228 16.94 1.53 -35.23
CA ASN A 228 17.95 2.57 -35.42
C ASN A 228 18.74 2.84 -34.13
N ALA A 229 20.06 2.66 -34.19
CA ALA A 229 20.94 2.83 -33.04
C ALA A 229 20.91 4.24 -32.43
N VAL A 230 20.76 5.30 -33.23
CA VAL A 230 20.69 6.68 -32.73
C VAL A 230 19.43 6.88 -31.91
N ILE A 231 18.28 6.45 -32.42
CA ILE A 231 16.99 6.54 -31.70
C ILE A 231 17.06 5.71 -30.41
N THR A 232 17.61 4.49 -30.46
CA THR A 232 17.79 3.65 -29.28
C THR A 232 18.63 4.33 -28.21
N ILE A 233 19.79 4.90 -28.57
CA ILE A 233 20.69 5.54 -27.61
C ILE A 233 20.02 6.78 -27.00
N LEU A 234 19.38 7.63 -27.81
CA LEU A 234 18.69 8.82 -27.31
C LEU A 234 17.53 8.45 -26.36
N SER A 235 16.70 7.48 -26.74
CA SER A 235 15.61 7.00 -25.89
C SER A 235 16.13 6.34 -24.61
N ALA A 236 17.16 5.50 -24.69
CA ALA A 236 17.76 4.85 -23.52
C ALA A 236 18.40 5.88 -22.57
N ALA A 237 19.08 6.90 -23.09
CA ALA A 237 19.67 7.98 -22.30
C ALA A 237 18.59 8.78 -21.55
N PHE A 238 17.50 9.14 -22.22
CA PHE A 238 16.37 9.82 -21.60
C PHE A 238 15.74 8.98 -20.46
N LEU A 239 15.52 7.69 -20.71
CA LEU A 239 15.00 6.77 -19.69
C LEU A 239 15.97 6.57 -18.54
N ALA A 240 17.27 6.56 -18.78
CA ALA A 240 18.29 6.46 -17.74
C ALA A 240 18.25 7.68 -16.82
N VAL A 241 18.14 8.91 -17.36
CA VAL A 241 18.04 10.13 -16.55
C VAL A 241 16.80 10.10 -15.64
N ILE A 242 15.63 9.77 -16.19
CA ILE A 242 14.39 9.66 -15.39
C ILE A 242 14.53 8.57 -14.33
N SER A 243 15.12 7.43 -14.68
CA SER A 243 15.34 6.32 -13.74
C SER A 243 16.27 6.70 -12.59
N ILE A 244 17.33 7.49 -12.87
CA ILE A 244 18.23 8.00 -11.83
C ILE A 244 17.50 8.95 -10.88
N ILE A 245 16.69 9.86 -11.40
CA ILE A 245 15.89 10.79 -10.57
C ILE A 245 14.91 10.00 -9.69
N TYR A 246 14.19 9.05 -10.29
CA TYR A 246 13.23 8.21 -9.58
C TYR A 246 13.91 7.38 -8.48
N PHE A 247 15.04 6.74 -8.79
CA PHE A 247 15.82 5.98 -7.82
C PHE A 247 16.33 6.86 -6.68
N THR A 248 16.76 8.09 -6.99
CA THR A 248 17.18 9.06 -5.97
C THR A 248 16.03 9.36 -5.00
N PHE A 249 14.82 9.65 -5.51
CA PHE A 249 13.64 9.85 -4.66
C PHE A 249 13.21 8.60 -3.90
N THR A 250 13.50 7.40 -4.41
CA THR A 250 13.23 6.16 -3.69
C THR A 250 14.22 5.90 -2.54
N VAL A 251 15.50 6.24 -2.72
CA VAL A 251 16.56 5.99 -1.72
C VAL A 251 16.62 7.09 -0.66
N LEU A 252 16.35 8.34 -1.03
CA LEU A 252 16.45 9.49 -0.12
C LEU A 252 15.68 9.32 1.21
N PRO A 253 14.40 8.86 1.25
CA PRO A 253 13.66 8.66 2.50
C PRO A 253 14.16 7.47 3.35
N ILE A 254 14.99 6.59 2.78
CA ILE A 254 15.60 5.47 3.52
C ILE A 254 16.80 5.97 4.34
N ILE A 255 17.51 6.99 3.82
CA ILE A 255 18.67 7.61 4.47
C ILE A 255 18.23 8.72 5.43
N TYR A 256 17.31 9.56 4.98
CA TYR A 256 16.84 10.75 5.68
C TYR A 256 15.37 10.61 6.09
N SER A 257 15.11 10.47 7.39
CA SER A 257 13.75 10.29 7.94
C SER A 257 12.86 11.53 7.79
N ASP A 258 13.46 12.70 7.56
CA ASP A 258 12.82 14.01 7.35
C ASP A 258 12.48 14.29 5.88
N CYS A 259 12.84 13.39 4.96
CA CYS A 259 12.57 13.53 3.53
C CYS A 259 11.06 13.38 3.21
N PRO A 260 10.45 14.33 2.49
CA PRO A 260 9.04 14.26 2.10
C PRO A 260 8.78 13.34 0.89
N TYR A 261 9.81 13.06 0.09
CA TYR A 261 9.69 12.27 -1.13
C TYR A 261 9.52 10.79 -0.79
N ARG A 262 8.28 10.37 -0.56
CA ARG A 262 7.92 8.98 -0.30
C ARG A 262 7.36 8.34 -1.55
N THR A 263 8.05 7.32 -2.03
CA THR A 263 7.61 6.51 -3.18
C THR A 263 7.09 5.16 -2.67
N PRO A 264 6.15 4.49 -3.38
CA PRO A 264 5.68 3.16 -2.96
C PRO A 264 6.82 2.14 -2.88
N LEU A 265 7.83 2.25 -3.75
CA LEU A 265 9.03 1.41 -3.68
C LEU A 265 9.85 1.65 -2.42
N SER A 266 9.96 2.89 -1.93
CA SER A 266 10.72 3.20 -0.72
C SER A 266 10.17 2.47 0.51
N VAL A 267 8.83 2.34 0.60
CA VAL A 267 8.15 1.61 1.68
C VAL A 267 8.46 0.12 1.61
N VAL A 268 8.42 -0.46 0.41
CA VAL A 268 8.69 -1.88 0.21
C VAL A 268 10.16 -2.19 0.47
N LEU A 269 11.08 -1.38 -0.04
CA LEU A 269 12.51 -1.49 0.23
C LEU A 269 12.82 -1.37 1.72
N TRP A 270 12.15 -0.46 2.44
CA TRP A 270 12.27 -0.37 3.89
C TRP A 270 11.88 -1.66 4.59
N ARG A 271 10.74 -2.27 4.22
CA ARG A 271 10.30 -3.56 4.80
C ARG A 271 11.26 -4.70 4.47
N VAL A 272 11.73 -4.77 3.23
CA VAL A 272 12.71 -5.77 2.79
C VAL A 272 14.00 -5.62 3.61
N ARG A 273 14.51 -4.39 3.76
CA ARG A 273 15.68 -4.08 4.61
C ARG A 273 15.47 -4.57 6.04
N GLN A 274 14.33 -4.25 6.65
CA GLN A 274 14.02 -4.70 8.02
C GLN A 274 13.92 -6.23 8.11
N GLY A 275 13.29 -6.88 7.13
CA GLY A 275 13.21 -8.34 7.05
C GLY A 275 14.58 -9.00 6.93
N ILE A 276 15.46 -8.47 6.07
CA ILE A 276 16.84 -8.93 5.91
C ILE A 276 17.61 -8.76 7.22
N LEU A 277 17.52 -7.60 7.89
CA LEU A 277 18.20 -7.37 9.17
C LEU A 277 17.75 -8.35 10.25
N ILE A 278 16.45 -8.65 10.33
CA ILE A 278 15.92 -9.63 11.27
C ILE A 278 16.41 -11.05 10.94
N LEU A 279 16.45 -11.43 9.66
CA LEU A 279 16.97 -12.72 9.23
C LEU A 279 18.46 -12.87 9.53
N LEU A 280 19.26 -11.83 9.26
CA LEU A 280 20.68 -11.80 9.58
C LEU A 280 20.92 -11.85 11.10
N ALA A 281 20.10 -11.17 11.91
CA ALA A 281 20.17 -11.24 13.36
C ALA A 281 19.84 -12.64 13.89
N LYS A 282 18.83 -13.31 13.33
CA LYS A 282 18.49 -14.70 13.65
C LYS A 282 19.59 -15.69 13.24
N PHE A 283 20.26 -15.45 12.12
CA PHE A 283 21.36 -16.29 11.67
C PHE A 283 22.64 -16.08 12.51
N SER A 284 22.89 -14.85 12.94
CA SER A 284 24.06 -14.49 13.75
C SER A 284 23.92 -14.89 15.23
N TYR A 285 22.68 -15.11 15.71
CA TYR A 285 22.39 -15.57 17.07
C TYR A 285 21.37 -16.73 17.03
N PRO A 286 21.84 -17.98 16.84
CA PRO A 286 20.99 -19.15 16.99
C PRO A 286 20.50 -19.21 18.44
N GLN A 287 19.19 -19.41 18.63
CA GLN A 287 18.58 -19.53 19.95
C GLN A 287 19.26 -20.68 20.73
N PRO A 288 19.73 -20.48 21.98
CA PRO A 288 20.15 -21.59 22.81
C PRO A 288 18.96 -22.51 23.05
N GLN A 289 19.19 -23.81 22.90
CA GLN A 289 18.21 -24.85 23.19
C GLN A 289 17.78 -24.71 24.66
N ALA A 290 16.47 -24.63 24.89
CA ALA A 290 15.91 -24.51 26.22
C ALA A 290 16.05 -25.85 26.94
N ASP A 291 17.16 -26.02 27.66
CA ASP A 291 17.25 -27.01 28.73
C ASP A 291 17.12 -26.29 30.08
N THR A 292 16.33 -26.95 30.91
CA THR A 292 15.77 -26.66 32.23
C THR A 292 16.61 -25.84 33.22
N ASP A 293 15.86 -24.99 33.94
CA ASP A 293 16.04 -24.57 35.33
C ASP A 293 17.42 -24.04 35.77
N GLU A 294 17.65 -22.73 35.62
CA GLU A 294 18.40 -21.98 36.64
C GLU A 294 18.08 -20.48 36.60
N GLU A 295 17.50 -20.00 37.70
CA GLU A 295 17.26 -18.61 38.00
C GLU A 295 18.61 -17.89 38.20
N SER A 296 19.11 -17.25 37.14
CA SER A 296 20.29 -16.39 37.24
C SER A 296 20.05 -15.08 36.49
N SER A 297 20.18 -14.00 37.24
CA SER A 297 20.03 -12.61 36.85
C SER A 297 21.02 -12.22 35.75
N VAL A 298 20.60 -12.35 34.49
CA VAL A 298 21.30 -11.77 33.33
C VAL A 298 20.72 -10.37 33.08
N PRO A 299 21.52 -9.30 32.98
CA PRO A 299 21.01 -7.97 32.63
C PRO A 299 20.36 -8.03 31.24
N PRO A 300 19.35 -7.20 30.93
CA PRO A 300 18.66 -7.25 29.65
C PRO A 300 19.65 -6.89 28.54
N CYS A 301 20.31 -7.89 27.98
CA CYS A 301 21.15 -7.74 26.82
C CYS A 301 20.21 -7.41 25.67
N TYR A 302 20.42 -6.20 25.13
CA TYR A 302 19.76 -5.57 24.00
C TYR A 302 18.94 -6.56 23.14
N GLN A 303 17.66 -6.73 23.49
CA GLN A 303 16.71 -7.34 22.56
C GLN A 303 16.58 -6.35 21.40
N PRO A 304 16.97 -6.71 20.16
CA PRO A 304 16.64 -5.86 19.03
C PRO A 304 15.12 -5.80 19.02
N SER A 305 14.57 -4.63 19.32
CA SER A 305 13.13 -4.41 19.28
C SER A 305 12.65 -4.93 17.93
N GLN A 306 11.76 -5.92 17.97
CA GLN A 306 11.03 -6.48 16.84
C GLN A 306 10.05 -5.43 16.28
N ASP A 307 10.53 -4.20 16.14
CA ASP A 307 9.73 -3.05 15.80
C ASP A 307 9.51 -3.12 14.29
N LYS A 308 8.39 -3.73 13.89
CA LYS A 308 7.83 -3.65 12.53
C LYS A 308 7.31 -2.23 12.26
N SER A 309 7.98 -1.21 12.80
CA SER A 309 7.61 0.19 12.67
C SER A 309 7.60 0.58 11.20
N SER A 310 6.44 1.02 10.73
CA SER A 310 6.28 1.66 9.43
C SER A 310 7.25 2.84 9.30
N MET A 311 7.64 3.20 8.09
CA MET A 311 8.46 4.40 7.83
C MET A 311 7.77 5.68 8.36
N VAL A 312 6.43 5.69 8.43
CA VAL A 312 5.67 6.76 9.10
C VAL A 312 5.95 6.76 10.60
N GLU A 313 5.90 5.59 11.24
CA GLU A 313 6.10 5.47 12.69
C GLU A 313 7.51 5.91 13.11
N VAL A 314 8.53 5.51 12.34
CA VAL A 314 9.92 5.95 12.57
C VAL A 314 10.07 7.45 12.41
N MET A 315 9.46 8.04 11.37
CA MET A 315 9.45 9.48 11.19
C MET A 315 8.75 10.18 12.36
N THR A 316 7.58 9.71 12.79
CA THR A 316 6.85 10.27 13.93
C THR A 316 7.68 10.21 15.21
N ARG A 317 8.38 9.10 15.45
CA ARG A 317 9.28 8.94 16.58
C ARG A 317 10.43 9.95 16.52
N HIS A 318 11.12 10.06 15.39
CA HIS A 318 12.20 11.03 15.20
C HIS A 318 11.71 12.49 15.27
N ALA A 319 10.47 12.74 14.87
CA ALA A 319 9.85 14.07 14.95
C ALA A 319 9.47 14.45 16.38
N THR A 320 9.04 13.50 17.21
CA THR A 320 8.52 13.76 18.57
C THR A 320 9.55 13.56 19.68
N GLN A 321 10.61 12.80 19.41
CA GLN A 321 11.70 12.56 20.35
C GLN A 321 12.31 13.89 20.83
N GLN A 322 12.54 13.99 22.13
CA GLN A 322 13.17 15.16 22.73
C GLN A 322 14.61 15.27 22.23
N SER A 323 14.87 16.24 21.35
CA SER A 323 16.19 16.56 20.79
C SER A 323 16.32 18.05 20.55
N THR A 324 17.55 18.56 20.50
CA THR A 324 17.85 19.96 20.17
C THR A 324 17.29 20.36 18.80
N GLU A 325 17.32 19.44 17.84
CA GLU A 325 16.73 19.64 16.51
C GLU A 325 15.21 19.73 16.53
N ARG A 326 14.52 19.04 17.46
CA ARG A 326 13.07 19.22 17.67
C ARG A 326 12.78 20.63 18.18
N ASP A 327 13.49 21.06 19.22
CA ASP A 327 13.28 22.38 19.81
C ASP A 327 13.54 23.51 18.79
N GLN A 328 14.51 23.34 17.90
CA GLN A 328 14.77 24.30 16.81
C GLN A 328 13.65 24.32 15.76
N ARG A 329 13.07 23.15 15.44
CA ARG A 329 11.90 23.05 14.54
C ARG A 329 10.66 23.68 15.17
N ASP A 330 10.41 23.39 16.44
CA ASP A 330 9.31 23.97 17.22
C ASP A 330 9.43 25.50 17.29
N TYR A 331 10.63 26.01 17.58
CA TYR A 331 10.91 27.45 17.57
C TYR A 331 10.62 28.09 16.22
N ARG A 332 11.10 27.47 15.13
CA ARG A 332 10.84 27.97 13.76
C ARG A 332 9.36 27.97 13.43
N ALA A 333 8.64 26.92 13.82
CA ALA A 333 7.20 26.81 13.62
C ALA A 333 6.45 27.92 14.36
N LEU A 334 6.78 28.14 15.65
CA LEU A 334 6.18 29.22 16.45
C LEU A 334 6.47 30.61 15.88
N VAL A 335 7.72 30.87 15.46
CA VAL A 335 8.09 32.15 14.82
C VAL A 335 7.33 32.34 13.51
N TRP A 336 7.17 31.28 12.71
CA TRP A 336 6.38 31.33 11.49
C TRP A 336 4.91 31.62 11.81
N THR A 337 4.32 30.93 12.79
CA THR A 337 2.93 31.15 13.22
C THR A 337 2.70 32.60 13.63
N VAL A 338 3.57 33.16 14.49
CA VAL A 338 3.48 34.57 14.92
C VAL A 338 3.55 35.54 13.73
N LYS A 339 4.33 35.21 12.69
CA LYS A 339 4.43 36.05 11.49
C LYS A 339 3.25 35.91 10.54
N SER A 340 2.59 34.75 10.53
CA SER A 340 1.49 34.43 9.61
C SER A 340 0.13 34.90 10.12
N LEU A 341 -0.02 35.06 11.44
CA LEU A 341 -1.22 35.59 12.07
C LEU A 341 -1.30 37.10 11.80
N ALA A 342 -2.10 37.49 10.82
CA ALA A 342 -2.27 38.89 10.40
C ALA A 342 -3.43 39.61 11.11
N ASP A 343 -4.42 38.85 11.62
CA ASP A 343 -5.63 39.37 12.26
C ASP A 343 -5.62 39.12 13.78
N GLU A 344 -6.13 40.08 14.56
CA GLU A 344 -6.20 40.00 16.03
C GLU A 344 -7.07 38.82 16.52
N GLU A 345 -8.11 38.46 15.76
CA GLU A 345 -9.06 37.38 16.07
C GLU A 345 -8.39 35.98 16.00
N GLU A 346 -7.32 35.83 15.22
CA GLU A 346 -6.53 34.60 15.16
C GLU A 346 -5.36 34.58 16.17
N LEU A 347 -4.96 35.76 16.66
CA LEU A 347 -3.84 35.92 17.60
C LEU A 347 -4.23 35.57 19.04
N GLU A 348 -5.46 35.88 19.44
CA GLU A 348 -5.99 35.62 20.79
C GLU A 348 -5.85 34.14 21.23
N PRO A 349 -6.33 33.13 20.48
CA PRO A 349 -6.20 31.73 20.88
C PRO A 349 -4.73 31.26 20.94
N PHE A 350 -3.84 31.87 20.14
CA PHE A 350 -2.41 31.55 20.17
C PHE A 350 -1.74 32.06 21.46
N VAL A 351 -2.05 33.29 21.88
CA VAL A 351 -1.52 33.88 23.13
C VAL A 351 -2.04 33.14 24.36
N GLU A 352 -3.33 32.78 24.36
CA GLU A 352 -3.92 31.95 25.42
C GLU A 352 -3.19 30.60 25.54
N GLY A 353 -2.92 29.94 24.41
CA GLY A 353 -2.17 28.68 24.38
C GLY A 353 -0.77 28.78 25.00
N ILE A 354 -0.02 29.86 24.71
CA ILE A 354 1.31 30.10 25.30
C ILE A 354 1.18 30.27 26.82
N SER A 355 0.19 31.07 27.27
CA SER A 355 -0.03 31.31 28.69
C SER A 355 -0.31 30.01 29.44
N ALA A 356 -1.22 29.17 28.92
CA ALA A 356 -1.57 27.88 29.51
C ALA A 356 -0.36 26.93 29.58
N LEU A 357 0.52 26.97 28.57
CA LEU A 357 1.71 26.13 28.51
C LEU A 357 2.78 26.54 29.54
N LEU A 358 2.94 27.84 29.81
CA LEU A 358 3.82 28.36 30.85
C LEU A 358 3.29 28.02 32.27
N TRP A 359 1.98 28.11 32.47
CA TRP A 359 1.33 27.80 33.75
C TRP A 359 1.16 26.31 34.03
N SER A 360 1.32 25.46 33.01
CA SER A 360 1.37 24.01 33.16
C SER A 360 2.49 23.56 34.11
N ALA A 361 2.26 22.47 34.86
CA ALA A 361 3.25 21.87 35.76
C ALA A 361 4.58 21.48 35.08
N LYS A 362 4.58 21.35 33.76
CA LYS A 362 5.78 21.10 32.96
C LYS A 362 6.51 22.40 32.59
N GLY A 363 5.78 23.47 32.26
CA GLY A 363 6.32 24.82 32.00
C GLY A 363 6.98 25.42 33.24
N ARG A 364 6.32 25.33 34.40
CA ARG A 364 6.88 25.82 35.68
C ARG A 364 8.19 25.14 36.08
N ARG A 365 8.32 23.83 35.85
CA ARG A 365 9.57 23.09 36.12
C ARG A 365 10.72 23.53 35.22
N LYS A 366 10.46 23.74 33.93
CA LYS A 366 11.48 24.18 32.96
C LYS A 366 12.03 25.58 33.29
N LEU A 367 11.15 26.51 33.68
CA LEU A 367 11.54 27.85 34.13
C LEU A 367 12.34 27.84 35.44
N TYR A 368 12.03 26.90 36.33
CA TYR A 368 12.78 26.74 37.59
C TYR A 368 14.19 26.21 37.34
N ASP A 369 14.34 25.22 36.46
CA ASP A 369 15.64 24.65 36.08
C ASP A 369 16.53 25.65 35.34
N GLU A 370 15.98 26.49 34.47
CA GLU A 370 16.76 27.55 33.80
C GLU A 370 17.19 28.66 34.76
N ARG A 371 16.36 29.01 35.74
CA ARG A 371 16.70 30.00 36.79
C ARG A 371 17.80 29.50 37.74
N ILE A 372 17.96 28.19 37.90
CA ILE A 372 19.01 27.60 38.76
C ILE A 372 20.34 27.45 37.99
N LYS A 373 20.32 27.43 36.65
CA LYS A 373 21.50 27.22 35.80
C LYS A 373 22.11 28.51 35.22
N GLY A 374 21.38 29.62 35.22
CA GLY A 374 21.89 30.96 34.90
C GLY A 374 22.14 31.76 36.18
#